data_AF-A0A7C1P762-F1
#
_entry.id   AF-A0A7C1P762-F1
#
_cell.length_a   1.000
_cell.length_b   1.000
_cell.length_c   1.000
_cell.angle_alpha   90.00
_cell.angle_beta   90.00
_cell.angle_gamma   90.00
#
_symmetry.space_group_name_H-M   'P 1'
#
loop_
_entity.id
_entity.type
_entity.pdbx_description
1 polymer ?
#
loop_
_entity_poly.entity_id
_entity_poly.type
_entity_poly.pdbx_seq_one_letter_code
_entity_poly.pdbx_strand_id
1 'polypeptide(L)'
;GMPDSQKMLITLTDTLTQTFLLMLRLASPFLIFGLMFNVAVGLVNKLAPQVPVFYISTPYLLLGGLLLVYFTIAAMVMQFGQYFPMIFNF
;
A
#
# COMPACT_ATOMS: atom_id res chain seq x y z
N GLY A 1 36.43 12.62 -20.68
CA GLY A 1 35.11 13.13 -21.13
C GLY A 1 34.12 12.80 -20.06
N MET A 2 33.31 13.76 -19.62
CA MET A 2 32.40 13.64 -18.48
C MET A 2 31.58 12.35 -18.56
N PRO A 3 31.75 11.38 -17.64
CA PRO A 3 30.89 10.22 -17.61
C PRO A 3 29.43 10.63 -17.35
N ASP A 4 28.60 10.51 -18.39
CA ASP A 4 27.27 9.91 -18.34
C ASP A 4 26.25 10.41 -17.29
N SER A 5 26.15 11.73 -17.02
CA SER A 5 25.05 12.30 -16.20
C SER A 5 23.66 11.85 -16.66
N GLN A 6 23.49 11.62 -17.96
CA GLN A 6 22.25 11.06 -18.53
C GLN A 6 21.99 9.62 -18.07
N LYS A 7 23.00 8.73 -18.08
CA LYS A 7 22.80 7.33 -17.62
C LYS A 7 22.47 7.29 -16.14
N MET A 8 23.09 8.15 -15.34
CA MET A 8 22.81 8.24 -13.91
C MET A 8 21.35 8.64 -13.65
N LEU A 9 20.82 9.65 -14.37
CA LEU A 9 19.42 10.04 -14.26
C LEU A 9 18.44 8.94 -14.71
N ILE A 10 18.80 8.18 -15.74
CA ILE A 10 18.00 7.04 -16.22
C ILE A 10 17.95 5.95 -15.14
N THR A 11 19.09 5.53 -14.60
CA THR A 11 19.14 4.52 -13.52
C THR A 11 18.35 4.95 -12.29
N LEU A 12 18.43 6.22 -11.90
CA LEU A 12 17.65 6.74 -10.77
C LEU A 12 16.14 6.69 -11.04
N THR A 13 15.71 7.09 -12.24
CA THR A 13 14.30 7.05 -12.62
C THR A 13 13.79 5.61 -12.66
N ASP A 14 14.55 4.70 -13.25
CA ASP A 14 14.19 3.28 -13.33
C ASP A 14 14.08 2.65 -11.93
N THR A 15 15.03 2.94 -11.05
CA THR A 15 15.03 2.47 -9.66
C THR A 15 13.81 3.00 -8.89
N LEU A 16 13.47 4.28 -9.08
CA LEU A 16 12.29 4.89 -8.47
C LEU A 16 10.99 4.25 -8.97
N THR A 17 10.87 4.03 -10.29
CA THR A 17 9.69 3.38 -10.87
C THR A 17 9.53 1.95 -10.36
N GLN A 18 10.61 1.16 -10.35
CA GLN A 18 10.61 -0.21 -9.85
C GLN A 18 10.19 -0.26 -8.37
N THR A 19 10.78 0.59 -7.54
CA THR A 19 10.49 0.65 -6.10
C THR A 19 9.05 1.10 -5.85
N PHE A 20 8.56 2.10 -6.57
CA PHE A 20 7.20 2.59 -6.45
C PHE A 20 6.18 1.50 -6.78
N LEU A 21 6.37 0.79 -7.89
CA LEU A 21 5.47 -0.30 -8.29
C LEU A 21 5.49 -1.46 -7.28
N LEU A 22 6.66 -1.80 -6.74
CA LEU A 22 6.80 -2.81 -5.70
C LEU A 22 6.02 -2.41 -4.44
N MET A 23 6.22 -1.19 -3.95
CA MET A 23 5.54 -0.67 -2.77
C MET A 23 4.03 -0.54 -2.98
N LEU A 24 3.59 -0.11 -4.18
CA LEU A 24 2.18 -0.04 -4.53
C LEU A 24 1.53 -1.43 -4.51
N ARG A 25 2.22 -2.45 -5.04
CA ARG A 25 1.76 -3.84 -5.00
C ARG A 25 1.68 -4.37 -3.56
N LEU A 26 2.70 -4.11 -2.75
CA LEU A 26 2.72 -4.46 -1.33
C LEU A 26 1.56 -3.78 -0.56
N ALA A 27 1.29 -2.51 -0.84
CA ALA A 27 0.20 -1.76 -0.21
C ALA A 27 -1.20 -2.11 -0.75
N SER A 28 -1.30 -2.75 -1.92
CA SER A 28 -2.58 -3.04 -2.60
C SER A 28 -3.67 -3.68 -1.72
N PRO A 29 -3.42 -4.72 -0.89
CA PRO A 29 -4.47 -5.27 -0.02
C PRO A 29 -5.01 -4.24 0.97
N PHE A 30 -4.15 -3.38 1.53
CA PHE A 30 -4.55 -2.33 2.47
C PHE A 30 -5.34 -1.23 1.79
N LEU A 31 -4.91 -0.82 0.60
CA LEU A 31 -5.59 0.20 -0.20
C LEU A 31 -7.00 -0.26 -0.58
N ILE A 32 -7.15 -1.51 -1.05
CA ILE A 32 -8.44 -2.08 -1.41
C ILE A 32 -9.34 -2.18 -0.18
N PHE A 33 -8.84 -2.74 0.93
CA PHE A 33 -9.60 -2.85 2.17
C PHE A 33 -10.06 -1.48 2.68
N GLY A 34 -9.14 -0.53 2.79
CA GLY A 34 -9.43 0.82 3.27
C GLY A 34 -10.44 1.54 2.38
N LEU A 35 -10.29 1.44 1.06
CA LEU A 35 -11.22 2.05 0.11
C LEU A 35 -12.62 1.43 0.25
N MET A 36 -12.71 0.09 0.22
CA MET A 36 -13.99 -0.61 0.37
C MET A 36 -14.67 -0.29 1.69
N PHE A 37 -13.91 -0.24 2.78
CA PHE A 37 -14.44 0.07 4.11
C PHE A 37 -14.97 1.51 4.17
N ASN A 38 -14.20 2.49 3.67
CA ASN A 38 -14.63 3.89 3.64
C ASN A 38 -15.89 4.08 2.77
N VAL A 39 -15.96 3.40 1.62
CA VAL A 39 -17.16 3.42 0.77
C VAL A 39 -18.36 2.81 1.49
N ALA A 40 -18.20 1.65 2.13
CA ALA A 40 -19.26 1.01 2.90
C ALA A 40 -19.77 1.90 4.03
N VAL A 41 -18.87 2.49 4.83
CA VAL A 41 -19.23 3.43 5.90
C VAL A 41 -19.90 4.68 5.35
N GLY A 42 -19.43 5.21 4.22
CA GLY A 42 -20.07 6.35 3.54
C GLY A 42 -21.51 6.05 3.11
N LEU A 43 -21.75 4.84 2.58
CA LEU A 43 -23.10 4.38 2.23
C LEU A 43 -23.99 4.21 3.48
N VAL A 44 -23.47 3.60 4.55
CA VAL A 44 -24.23 3.42 5.80
C VAL A 44 -24.54 4.77 6.46
N ASN A 45 -23.60 5.72 6.46
CA ASN A 45 -23.84 7.09 6.92
C ASN A 45 -24.98 7.77 6.17
N LYS A 46 -25.11 7.51 4.87
CA LYS A 46 -26.22 8.05 4.05
C LYS A 46 -27.58 7.42 4.42
N LEU A 47 -27.59 6.14 4.78
CA LEU A 47 -28.82 5.41 5.15
C LEU A 47 -29.25 5.66 6.60
N ALA A 48 -28.30 5.86 7.51
CA ALA A 48 -28.52 6.11 8.93
C ALA A 48 -27.96 7.48 9.36
N PRO A 49 -28.51 8.61 8.84
CA PRO A 49 -27.96 9.95 9.09
C PRO A 49 -28.08 10.41 10.55
N GLN A 50 -28.91 9.75 11.36
CA GLN A 50 -29.11 10.08 12.77
C GLN A 50 -28.03 9.48 13.69
N VAL A 51 -27.31 8.45 13.24
CA VAL A 51 -26.28 7.77 14.04
C VAL A 51 -24.92 8.05 13.40
N PRO A 52 -23.94 8.61 14.13
CA PRO A 52 -22.61 8.85 13.58
C PRO A 52 -21.86 7.52 13.43
N VAL A 53 -22.04 6.85 12.29
CA VAL A 53 -21.48 5.52 11.97
C VAL A 53 -19.95 5.54 11.99
N PHE A 54 -19.34 6.70 11.77
CA PHE A 54 -17.89 6.85 11.76
C PHE A 54 -17.26 6.39 13.08
N TYR A 55 -17.83 6.77 14.23
CA TYR A 55 -17.33 6.37 15.55
C TYR A 55 -17.53 4.90 15.86
N ILE A 56 -18.58 4.30 15.31
CA ILE A 56 -18.82 2.86 15.43
C ILE A 56 -17.82 2.13 14.55
N SER A 57 -17.54 2.63 13.35
CA SER A 57 -16.72 1.99 12.33
C SER A 57 -15.21 2.03 12.58
N THR A 58 -14.68 3.07 13.24
CA THR A 58 -13.25 3.25 13.51
C THR A 58 -12.60 2.06 14.25
N PRO A 59 -13.17 1.50 15.33
CA PRO A 59 -12.59 0.30 15.95
C PRO A 59 -12.60 -0.92 15.02
N TYR A 60 -13.62 -1.08 14.17
CA TYR A 60 -13.66 -2.17 13.20
C TYR A 60 -12.66 -1.99 12.06
N LEU A 61 -12.44 -0.75 11.61
CA LEU A 61 -11.41 -0.44 10.62
C LEU A 61 -10.02 -0.79 11.15
N LEU A 62 -9.75 -0.41 12.41
CA LEU A 62 -8.48 -0.71 13.06
C LEU A 62 -8.28 -2.21 13.24
N LEU A 63 -9.28 -2.92 13.77
CA LEU A 63 -9.22 -4.38 13.92
C LEU A 63 -9.06 -5.11 12.58
N GLY A 64 -9.83 -4.71 11.56
CA GLY A 64 -9.72 -5.28 10.23
C GLY A 64 -8.36 -5.01 9.59
N GLY A 65 -7.81 -3.80 9.75
CA GLY A 65 -6.46 -3.47 9.32
C GLY A 65 -5.39 -4.32 10.02
N LEU A 66 -5.50 -4.51 11.34
CA LEU A 66 -4.57 -5.35 12.10
C LEU A 66 -4.66 -6.83 11.73
N LEU A 67 -5.86 -7.36 11.51
CA LEU A 67 -6.05 -8.72 11.01
C LEU A 67 -5.46 -8.88 9.62
N LEU A 68 -5.66 -7.90 8.75
CA LEU A 68 -5.07 -7.91 7.41
C LEU A 68 -3.54 -7.91 7.48
N VAL A 69 -2.93 -7.09 8.35
CA VAL A 69 -1.48 -7.16 8.62
C VAL A 69 -1.09 -8.56 9.07
N TYR A 70 -1.78 -9.13 10.07
CA TYR A 70 -1.46 -10.45 10.61
C TYR A 70 -1.40 -11.54 9.52
N PHE A 71 -2.35 -11.55 8.58
CA PHE A 71 -2.38 -12.54 7.50
C PHE A 71 -1.40 -12.24 6.36
N THR A 72 -1.10 -10.97 6.10
CA THR A 72 -0.32 -10.56 4.92
C THR A 72 1.16 -10.32 5.21
N ILE A 73 1.55 -10.06 6.47
CA ILE A 73 2.90 -9.64 6.83
C ILE A 73 3.98 -10.62 6.36
N ALA A 74 3.73 -11.93 6.48
CA ALA A 74 4.68 -12.95 6.01
C ALA A 74 4.88 -12.86 4.48
N ALA A 75 3.79 -12.74 3.72
CA ALA A 75 3.84 -12.59 2.27
C ALA A 75 4.53 -11.28 1.86
N MET A 76 4.27 -10.17 2.58
CA MET A 76 4.88 -8.88 2.31
C MET A 76 6.40 -8.90 2.53
N VAL A 77 6.86 -9.47 3.65
CA VAL A 77 8.29 -9.57 3.96
C VAL A 77 9.00 -10.48 2.96
N MET A 78 8.40 -11.61 2.60
CA MET A 78 8.95 -12.49 1.55
C MET A 78 9.05 -11.79 0.20
N GLN A 79 7.98 -11.08 -0.20
CA GLN A 79 7.95 -10.37 -1.47
C GLN A 79 8.98 -9.24 -1.48
N PHE A 80 9.06 -8.45 -0.41
CA PHE A 80 10.10 -7.43 -0.27
C PHE A 80 11.50 -8.02 -0.37
N GLY A 81 11.79 -9.11 0.36
CA GLY A 81 13.09 -9.77 0.33
C GLY A 81 13.49 -10.36 -1.03
N GLN A 82 12.52 -10.78 -1.84
CA GLN A 82 12.77 -11.27 -3.21
C GLN A 82 13.07 -10.15 -4.21
N TYR A 83 12.34 -9.03 -4.12
CA TYR A 83 12.47 -7.93 -5.08
C TYR A 83 13.56 -6.93 -4.69
N PHE A 84 13.96 -6.85 -3.42
CA PHE A 84 15.01 -5.95 -2.96
C PHE A 84 16.36 -6.18 -3.71
N PRO A 85 16.90 -7.40 -3.83
CA PRO A 85 18.15 -7.64 -4.58
C PRO A 85 18.02 -7.37 -6.08
N MET A 86 16.81 -7.51 -6.66
CA MET A 86 16.56 -7.26 -8.07
C MET A 86 16.72 -5.78 -8.45
N ILE A 87 16.41 -4.88 -7.53
CA ILE A 87 16.48 -3.43 -7.74
C ILE A 87 17.91 -2.90 -7.50
N PHE A 88 18.65 -3.49 -6.55
CA PHE A 88 19.96 -2.99 -6.12
C PHE A 88 21.18 -3.73 -6.69
N ASN A 89 20.99 -4.77 -7.51
CA ASN A 89 22.10 -5.38 -8.24
C ASN A 89 22.46 -4.50 -9.45
N PHE A 90 23.59 -3.79 -9.31
CA PHE A 90 24.30 -3.06 -10.37
C PHE A 90 25.10 -4.00 -11.27
#